data_AF-A0A2T6BD19-F1
#
_entry.id   AF-A0A2T6BD19-F1
#
_cell.length_a   1.000
_cell.length_b   1.000
_cell.length_c   1.000
_cell.angle_alpha   90.00
_cell.angle_beta   90.00
_cell.angle_gamma   90.00
#
_symmetry.space_group_name_H-M   'P 1'
#
loop_
_entity.id
_entity.type
_entity.pdbx_description
1 polymer ?
#
loop_
_entity_poly.entity_id
_entity_poly.type
_entity_poly.pdbx_seq_one_letter_code
_entity_poly.pdbx_strand_id
1 'polypeptide(L)'
;MNNFNEYGLLNPGTYALTLGQLRESILVTGGWQPPEGWDAEWRYDLVDGLEEMVKQLWKVGYDQIFIDGSFVEDKGTPGDIDGYFEAPWMDFLERGRPTLNEIEPIWTWNPQFRRPHLDSPTKRQLPMWHRYRVELYPHYTQVPDEYKDEANLSGITDLGGKNLPFPQAFRQQRETYLQKGIIKIIR
;
A
#
# COMPACT_ATOMS: atom_id res chain seq x y z
N MET A 1 -5.56 -1.24 18.18
CA MET A 1 -4.55 -2.23 17.73
C MET A 1 -3.39 -2.06 18.67
N ASN A 2 -3.12 -3.05 19.52
CA ASN A 2 -2.23 -2.83 20.67
C ASN A 2 -0.95 -3.67 20.64
N ASN A 3 -0.87 -4.71 19.81
CA ASN A 3 0.34 -5.51 19.56
C ASN A 3 0.23 -6.28 18.22
N PHE A 4 1.38 -6.70 17.68
CA PHE A 4 1.48 -7.73 16.64
C PHE A 4 1.15 -9.12 17.21
N ASN A 5 0.82 -10.09 16.37
CA ASN A 5 0.64 -11.48 16.78
C ASN A 5 2.00 -12.19 16.97
N GLU A 6 1.97 -13.47 17.35
CA GLU A 6 3.18 -14.26 17.60
C GLU A 6 4.09 -14.45 16.36
N TYR A 7 3.59 -14.12 15.17
CA TYR A 7 4.32 -14.17 13.90
C TYR A 7 4.83 -12.78 13.46
N GLY A 8 4.69 -11.75 14.29
CA GLY A 8 5.08 -10.39 13.93
C GLY A 8 4.11 -9.71 12.95
N LEU A 9 2.92 -10.26 12.76
CA LEU A 9 1.93 -9.73 11.81
C LEU A 9 0.84 -8.96 12.52
N LEU A 10 0.30 -7.93 11.88
CA LEU A 10 -0.95 -7.34 12.31
C LEU A 10 -2.04 -8.42 12.27
N ASN A 11 -2.81 -8.56 13.35
CA ASN A 11 -3.89 -9.55 13.41
C ASN A 11 -4.85 -9.42 12.21
N PRO A 12 -5.36 -10.55 11.66
CA PRO A 12 -6.29 -10.51 10.54
C PRO A 12 -7.50 -9.60 10.83
N GLY A 13 -7.79 -8.70 9.90
CA GLY A 13 -8.86 -7.72 10.04
C GLY A 13 -8.72 -6.57 9.06
N THR A 14 -9.70 -5.66 9.08
CA THR A 14 -9.57 -4.34 8.46
C THR A 14 -9.70 -3.29 9.55
N TYR A 15 -8.70 -2.43 9.65
CA TYR A 15 -8.67 -1.41 10.67
C TYR A 15 -8.77 -0.04 10.04
N ALA A 16 -9.86 0.67 10.32
CA ALA A 16 -10.05 2.03 9.85
C ALA A 16 -9.29 3.00 10.76
N LEU A 17 -8.38 3.79 10.18
CA LEU A 17 -7.60 4.80 10.88
C LEU A 17 -7.53 6.10 10.07
N THR A 18 -7.60 7.23 10.75
CA THR A 18 -7.12 8.49 10.16
C THR A 18 -5.59 8.49 10.09
N LEU A 19 -5.00 9.38 9.29
CA LEU A 19 -3.54 9.52 9.22
C LEU A 19 -2.93 9.91 10.59
N GLY A 20 -3.64 10.71 11.39
CA GLY A 20 -3.23 11.01 12.77
C GLY A 20 -3.24 9.76 13.66
N GLN A 21 -4.34 8.98 13.60
CA GLN A 21 -4.43 7.72 14.34
C GLN A 21 -3.39 6.70 13.88
N LEU A 22 -3.01 6.70 12.60
CA LEU A 22 -1.95 5.83 12.08
C LEU A 22 -0.59 6.17 12.70
N ARG A 23 -0.25 7.46 12.80
CA ARG A 23 0.99 7.95 13.46
C ARG A 23 1.08 7.57 14.93
N GLU A 24 -0.05 7.54 15.62
CA GLU A 24 -0.12 7.14 17.03
C GLU A 24 -0.20 5.62 17.22
N SER A 25 -0.43 4.85 16.15
CA SER A 25 -0.62 3.41 16.24
C SER A 25 0.69 2.66 16.49
N ILE A 26 0.56 1.38 16.85
CA ILE A 26 1.70 0.47 16.98
C ILE A 26 2.50 0.31 15.68
N LEU A 27 1.90 0.61 14.51
CA LEU A 27 2.58 0.53 13.22
C LEU A 27 3.62 1.64 13.03
N VAL A 28 3.60 2.68 13.86
CA VAL A 28 4.61 3.75 13.85
C VAL A 28 5.36 3.77 15.17
N THR A 29 4.67 3.69 16.29
CA THR A 29 5.29 3.81 17.63
C THR A 29 5.95 2.53 18.12
N GLY A 30 5.60 1.36 17.55
CA GLY A 30 6.01 0.05 18.07
C GLY A 30 5.27 -0.37 19.35
N GLY A 31 4.34 0.46 19.84
CA GLY A 31 3.63 0.23 21.08
C GLY A 31 4.47 0.51 22.32
N TRP A 32 4.09 -0.08 23.46
CA TRP A 32 4.77 0.16 24.74
C TRP A 32 6.14 -0.54 24.86
N GLN A 33 6.30 -1.67 24.15
CA GLN A 33 7.55 -2.42 24.04
C GLN A 33 7.86 -2.64 22.56
N PRO A 34 8.43 -1.64 21.88
CA PRO A 34 8.82 -1.77 20.49
C PRO A 34 9.79 -2.95 20.30
N PRO A 35 9.64 -3.71 19.20
CA PRO A 35 10.65 -4.70 18.81
C PRO A 35 12.06 -4.08 18.74
N GLU A 36 13.08 -4.91 18.90
CA GLU A 36 14.46 -4.45 18.76
C GLU A 36 14.70 -3.89 17.34
N GLY A 37 15.36 -2.74 17.26
CA GLY A 37 15.62 -2.07 15.97
C GLY A 37 14.40 -1.37 15.36
N TRP A 38 13.33 -1.16 16.12
CA TRP A 38 12.16 -0.41 15.67
C TRP A 38 12.49 1.05 15.36
N ASP A 39 12.34 1.43 14.09
CA ASP A 39 12.63 2.76 13.60
C ASP A 39 11.34 3.59 13.48
N ALA A 40 10.94 4.18 14.60
CA ALA A 40 9.70 4.97 14.68
C ALA A 40 9.77 6.26 13.86
N GLU A 41 10.95 6.90 13.80
CA GLU A 41 11.17 8.13 13.03
C GLU A 41 11.00 7.84 11.54
N TRP A 42 11.65 6.79 11.04
CA TRP A 42 11.48 6.36 9.66
C TRP A 42 10.04 5.98 9.32
N ARG A 43 9.35 5.24 10.21
CA ARG A 43 7.94 4.89 10.00
C ARG A 43 7.03 6.12 9.99
N TYR A 44 7.38 7.16 10.74
CA TYR A 44 6.68 8.44 10.69
C TYR A 44 6.87 9.12 9.32
N ASP A 45 8.11 9.16 8.81
CA ASP A 45 8.42 9.71 7.48
C ASP A 45 7.66 8.97 6.36
N LEU A 46 7.53 7.63 6.47
CA LEU A 46 6.71 6.86 5.54
C LEU A 46 5.23 7.29 5.57
N VAL A 47 4.68 7.59 6.75
CA VAL A 47 3.30 8.09 6.88
C VAL A 47 3.17 9.51 6.33
N ASP A 48 4.19 10.35 6.42
CA ASP A 48 4.20 11.67 5.78
C ASP A 48 4.16 11.54 4.24
N GLY A 49 4.93 10.61 3.67
CA GLY A 49 4.86 10.30 2.24
C GLY A 49 3.48 9.75 1.82
N LEU A 50 2.90 8.86 2.64
CA LEU A 50 1.55 8.35 2.41
C LEU A 50 0.49 9.45 2.46
N GLU A 51 0.59 10.37 3.42
CA GLU A 51 -0.36 11.47 3.58
C GLU A 51 -0.46 12.31 2.33
N GLU A 52 0.68 12.65 1.71
CA GLU A 52 0.68 13.41 0.46
C GLU A 52 -0.05 12.66 -0.66
N MET A 53 0.22 11.37 -0.85
CA MET A 53 -0.48 10.58 -1.86
C MET A 53 -1.98 10.41 -1.58
N VAL A 54 -2.37 10.20 -0.32
CA VAL A 54 -3.77 10.10 0.11
C VAL A 54 -4.53 11.40 -0.15
N LYS A 55 -3.92 12.57 0.14
CA LYS A 55 -4.53 13.88 -0.18
C LYS A 55 -4.79 14.02 -1.67
N GLN A 56 -3.87 13.56 -2.52
CA GLN A 56 -4.04 13.59 -3.98
C GLN A 56 -5.21 12.69 -4.42
N LEU A 57 -5.32 11.48 -3.89
CA LEU A 57 -6.46 10.57 -4.14
C LEU A 57 -7.80 11.18 -3.69
N TRP A 58 -7.85 11.75 -2.49
CA TRP A 58 -9.05 12.42 -1.99
C TRP A 58 -9.47 13.62 -2.84
N LYS A 59 -8.51 14.38 -3.37
CA LYS A 59 -8.79 15.50 -4.28
C LYS A 59 -9.44 15.05 -5.58
N VAL A 60 -9.13 13.84 -6.04
CA VAL A 60 -9.70 13.23 -7.25
C VAL A 60 -10.97 12.43 -6.97
N GLY A 61 -11.33 12.25 -5.69
CA GLY A 61 -12.57 11.62 -5.25
C GLY A 61 -12.46 10.13 -4.90
N TYR A 62 -11.24 9.58 -4.80
CA TYR A 62 -11.03 8.20 -4.36
C TYR A 62 -10.83 8.16 -2.84
N ASP A 63 -11.70 7.44 -2.13
CA ASP A 63 -11.76 7.41 -0.66
C ASP A 63 -11.58 6.00 -0.06
N GLN A 64 -11.74 4.94 -0.85
CA GLN A 64 -11.46 3.57 -0.44
C GLN A 64 -9.97 3.28 -0.63
N ILE A 65 -9.17 3.68 0.36
CA ILE A 65 -7.70 3.55 0.33
C ILE A 65 -7.26 2.58 1.42
N PHE A 66 -6.44 1.61 1.03
CA PHE A 66 -5.96 0.56 1.91
C PHE A 66 -4.43 0.45 1.83
N ILE A 67 -3.77 0.30 2.99
CA ILE A 67 -2.32 0.12 3.08
C ILE A 67 -1.96 -1.20 3.77
N ASP A 68 -0.90 -1.81 3.29
CA ASP A 68 -0.35 -3.11 3.70
C ASP A 68 1.19 -3.10 3.52
N GLY A 69 1.76 -4.14 2.89
CA GLY A 69 3.19 -4.31 2.72
C GLY A 69 3.91 -4.72 4.00
N SER A 70 5.23 -4.57 3.99
CA SER A 70 6.05 -4.85 5.20
C SER A 70 5.82 -3.83 6.33
N PHE A 71 5.15 -2.71 6.04
CA PHE A 71 4.82 -1.69 7.02
C PHE A 71 3.86 -2.17 8.10
N VAL A 72 2.94 -3.09 7.78
CA VAL A 72 1.99 -3.66 8.78
C VAL A 72 2.55 -4.88 9.53
N GLU A 73 3.85 -5.14 9.39
CA GLU A 73 4.58 -6.21 10.06
C GLU A 73 5.55 -5.61 11.10
N ASP A 74 6.03 -6.41 12.04
CA ASP A 74 6.91 -6.02 13.14
C ASP A 74 8.38 -5.74 12.72
N LYS A 75 8.59 -5.55 11.42
CA LYS A 75 9.89 -5.23 10.83
C LYS A 75 10.41 -3.89 11.35
N GLY A 76 11.63 -3.85 11.90
CA GLY A 76 12.19 -2.63 12.49
C GLY A 76 12.18 -1.42 11.54
N THR A 77 12.66 -1.61 10.32
CA THR A 77 12.74 -0.56 9.26
C THR A 77 12.11 -1.09 7.96
N PRO A 78 10.78 -0.94 7.74
CA PRO A 78 10.15 -1.32 6.48
C PRO A 78 10.67 -0.46 5.33
N GLY A 79 10.70 -0.97 4.10
CA GLY A 79 11.31 -0.22 2.97
C GLY A 79 10.45 0.91 2.44
N ASP A 80 9.13 0.77 2.61
CA ASP A 80 8.06 1.52 1.96
C ASP A 80 6.69 1.11 2.55
N ILE A 81 5.66 1.84 2.13
CA ILE A 81 4.25 1.47 2.31
C ILE A 81 3.69 1.01 0.96
N ASP A 82 3.20 -0.23 0.90
CA ASP A 82 2.41 -0.72 -0.22
C ASP A 82 0.92 -0.50 0.07
N GLY A 83 0.11 -0.31 -0.96
CA GLY A 83 -1.33 -0.18 -0.80
C GLY A 83 -2.10 -0.20 -2.11
N TYR A 84 -3.42 -0.21 -2.00
CA TYR A 84 -4.31 -0.06 -3.13
C TYR A 84 -5.44 0.92 -2.82
N PHE A 85 -6.06 1.44 -3.86
CA PHE A 85 -7.28 2.23 -3.74
C PHE A 85 -8.33 1.75 -4.73
N GLU A 86 -9.61 1.78 -4.36
CA GLU A 86 -10.66 1.41 -5.30
C GLU A 86 -10.97 2.58 -6.24
N ALA A 87 -11.06 2.30 -7.53
CA ALA A 87 -11.40 3.29 -8.54
C ALA A 87 -12.27 2.66 -9.64
N PRO A 88 -13.39 3.28 -10.06
CA PRO A 88 -14.16 2.77 -11.20
C PRO A 88 -13.31 2.77 -12.47
N TRP A 89 -13.29 1.67 -13.22
CA TRP A 89 -12.39 1.42 -14.34
C TRP A 89 -12.34 2.58 -15.35
N MET A 90 -13.50 2.97 -15.89
CA MET A 90 -13.57 4.04 -16.90
C MET A 90 -13.25 5.41 -16.30
N ASP A 91 -13.77 5.71 -15.11
CA ASP A 91 -13.49 6.98 -14.42
C ASP A 91 -11.98 7.16 -14.18
N PHE A 92 -11.29 6.12 -13.74
CA PHE A 92 -9.85 6.17 -13.51
C PHE A 92 -9.06 6.43 -14.80
N LEU A 93 -9.41 5.75 -15.89
CA LEU A 93 -8.68 5.87 -17.15
C LEU A 93 -8.89 7.24 -17.81
N GLU A 94 -10.11 7.77 -17.77
CA GLU A 94 -10.49 9.00 -18.48
C GLU A 94 -10.24 10.27 -17.67
N ARG A 95 -10.45 10.22 -16.35
CA ARG A 95 -10.39 11.40 -15.47
C ARG A 95 -9.37 11.23 -14.36
N GLY A 96 -9.47 10.14 -13.60
CA GLY A 96 -8.70 9.93 -12.38
C GLY A 96 -7.18 10.03 -12.56
N ARG A 97 -6.62 9.17 -13.41
CA ARG A 97 -5.19 9.12 -13.68
C ARG A 97 -4.67 10.41 -14.35
N PRO A 98 -5.33 11.00 -15.36
CA PRO A 98 -4.92 12.30 -15.89
C PRO A 98 -4.87 13.39 -14.81
N THR A 99 -5.93 13.57 -14.01
CA THR A 99 -5.96 14.59 -12.95
C THR A 99 -4.90 14.35 -11.87
N LEU A 100 -4.66 13.09 -11.49
CA LEU A 100 -3.58 12.75 -10.56
C LEU A 100 -2.20 13.13 -11.14
N ASN A 101 -1.95 12.89 -12.42
CA ASN A 101 -0.69 13.25 -13.07
C ASN A 101 -0.54 14.76 -13.35
N GLU A 102 -1.65 15.51 -13.46
CA GLU A 102 -1.63 16.99 -13.47
C GLU A 102 -1.20 17.56 -12.12
N ILE A 103 -1.59 16.92 -11.01
CA ILE A 103 -1.13 17.30 -9.67
C ILE A 103 0.36 16.99 -9.53
N GLU A 104 0.76 15.75 -9.83
CA GLU A 104 2.15 15.33 -9.80
C GLU A 104 2.37 14.14 -10.74
N PRO A 105 3.35 14.19 -11.67
CA PRO A 105 3.51 13.18 -12.74
C PRO A 105 4.21 11.90 -12.27
N ILE A 106 3.76 11.35 -11.14
CA ILE A 106 4.27 10.12 -10.52
C ILE A 106 3.27 8.95 -10.58
N TRP A 107 2.01 9.22 -10.93
CA TRP A 107 0.91 8.25 -10.97
C TRP A 107 0.93 7.42 -12.25
N THR A 108 1.98 6.62 -12.38
CA THR A 108 2.19 5.70 -13.50
C THR A 108 2.74 4.38 -13.01
N TRP A 109 2.21 3.29 -13.58
CA TRP A 109 2.67 1.92 -13.34
C TRP A 109 3.45 1.36 -14.54
N ASN A 110 3.70 2.17 -15.57
CA ASN A 110 4.41 1.73 -16.77
C ASN A 110 5.88 1.37 -16.42
N PRO A 111 6.32 0.12 -16.71
CA PRO A 111 7.67 -0.36 -16.39
C PRO A 111 8.81 0.51 -16.94
N GLN A 112 8.59 1.25 -18.03
CA GLN A 112 9.60 2.10 -18.64
C GLN A 112 10.03 3.27 -17.74
N PHE A 113 9.14 3.78 -16.88
CA PHE A 113 9.45 4.87 -15.96
C PHE A 113 10.07 4.40 -14.64
N ARG A 114 10.12 3.09 -14.39
CA ARG A 114 10.73 2.55 -13.16
C ARG A 114 12.22 2.78 -13.17
N ARG A 115 12.83 3.16 -12.04
CA ARG A 115 14.28 3.41 -11.93
C ARG A 115 14.90 2.57 -10.81
N PRO A 116 16.15 2.11 -10.95
CA PRO A 116 16.85 1.46 -9.84
C PRO A 116 17.00 2.45 -8.67
N HIS A 117 17.01 1.92 -7.45
CA HIS A 117 17.41 2.67 -6.27
C HIS A 117 18.82 2.23 -5.84
N LEU A 118 19.60 3.11 -5.21
CA LEU A 118 20.96 2.79 -4.76
C LEU A 118 20.98 1.55 -3.85
N ASP A 119 20.03 1.46 -2.93
CA ASP A 119 19.89 0.33 -2.00
C ASP A 119 19.18 -0.89 -2.61
N SER A 120 18.67 -0.78 -3.85
CA SER A 120 18.01 -1.87 -4.55
C SER A 120 18.29 -1.80 -6.06
N PRO A 121 19.55 -2.05 -6.48
CA PRO A 121 19.94 -1.86 -7.88
C PRO A 121 19.28 -2.88 -8.81
N THR A 122 18.81 -4.02 -8.27
CA THR A 122 18.17 -5.09 -9.03
C THR A 122 16.66 -4.93 -9.16
N LYS A 123 16.01 -4.12 -8.31
CA LYS A 123 14.57 -3.86 -8.36
C LYS A 123 14.32 -2.42 -8.79
N ARG A 124 13.69 -2.26 -9.96
CA ARG A 124 13.30 -0.94 -10.48
C ARG A 124 11.98 -0.52 -9.83
N GLN A 125 12.01 0.60 -9.11
CA GLN A 125 10.88 1.13 -8.34
C GLN A 125 10.07 2.17 -9.11
N LEU A 126 8.79 2.32 -8.75
CA LEU A 126 7.88 3.28 -9.35
C LEU A 126 8.28 4.74 -9.04
N PRO A 127 7.90 5.72 -9.87
CA PRO A 127 8.14 7.14 -9.56
C PRO A 127 7.61 7.58 -8.19
N MET A 128 6.42 7.11 -7.80
CA MET A 128 5.84 7.36 -6.46
C MET A 128 6.71 6.83 -5.32
N TRP A 129 7.35 5.67 -5.51
CA TRP A 129 8.25 5.11 -4.51
C TRP A 129 9.50 5.98 -4.32
N HIS A 130 10.08 6.48 -5.42
CA HIS A 130 11.25 7.37 -5.34
C HIS A 130 10.89 8.70 -4.68
N ARG A 131 9.65 9.16 -4.84
CA ARG A 131 9.19 10.44 -4.32
C ARG A 131 8.75 10.40 -2.86
N TYR A 132 8.04 9.33 -2.46
CA TYR A 132 7.32 9.23 -1.20
C TYR A 132 7.54 7.92 -0.44
N ARG A 133 8.34 6.97 -0.96
CA ARG A 133 8.48 5.60 -0.39
C ARG A 133 7.14 4.89 -0.22
N VAL A 134 6.25 5.11 -1.17
CA VAL A 134 4.90 4.54 -1.19
C VAL A 134 4.62 3.98 -2.58
N GLU A 135 4.01 2.81 -2.66
CA GLU A 135 3.42 2.27 -3.88
C GLU A 135 1.92 2.03 -3.68
N LEU A 136 1.08 2.87 -4.30
CA LEU A 136 -0.37 2.67 -4.34
C LEU A 136 -0.79 2.16 -5.72
N TYR A 137 -1.64 1.14 -5.74
CA TYR A 137 -2.14 0.53 -6.97
C TYR A 137 -3.66 0.74 -7.13
N PRO A 138 -4.17 1.06 -8.33
CA PRO A 138 -5.60 1.08 -8.56
C PRO A 138 -6.14 -0.36 -8.50
N HIS A 139 -7.14 -0.58 -7.66
CA HIS A 139 -8.01 -1.74 -7.73
C HIS A 139 -9.29 -1.31 -8.42
N TYR A 140 -9.46 -1.75 -9.66
CA TYR A 140 -10.57 -1.30 -10.48
C TYR A 140 -11.88 -1.93 -10.05
N THR A 141 -12.89 -1.07 -9.86
CA THR A 141 -14.29 -1.47 -9.73
C THR A 141 -15.02 -1.23 -11.05
N GLN A 142 -16.20 -1.83 -11.23
CA GLN A 142 -16.99 -1.68 -12.47
C GLN A 142 -16.21 -2.09 -13.74
N VAL A 143 -15.37 -3.13 -13.61
CA VAL A 143 -14.59 -3.69 -14.72
C VAL A 143 -15.54 -4.41 -15.70
N PRO A 144 -15.45 -4.15 -17.02
CA PRO A 144 -16.20 -4.90 -18.04
C PRO A 144 -15.91 -6.40 -17.96
N ASP A 145 -16.91 -7.23 -18.27
CA ASP A 145 -16.82 -8.71 -18.14
C ASP A 145 -15.60 -9.29 -18.83
N GLU A 146 -15.26 -8.78 -20.01
CA GLU A 146 -14.13 -9.22 -20.82
C GLU A 146 -12.75 -8.97 -20.20
N TYR A 147 -12.65 -8.10 -19.18
CA TYR A 147 -11.39 -7.74 -18.51
C TYR A 147 -11.32 -8.18 -17.05
N LYS A 148 -12.37 -8.82 -16.51
CA LYS A 148 -12.48 -9.11 -15.05
C LYS A 148 -11.35 -9.96 -14.50
N ASP A 149 -10.84 -10.89 -15.29
CA ASP A 149 -9.79 -11.83 -14.85
C ASP A 149 -8.37 -11.23 -14.92
N GLU A 150 -8.20 -10.08 -15.60
CA GLU A 150 -6.89 -9.47 -15.85
C GLU A 150 -6.71 -8.13 -15.13
N ALA A 151 -7.80 -7.36 -14.99
CA ALA A 151 -7.80 -5.97 -14.55
C ALA A 151 -7.10 -5.71 -13.21
N ASN A 152 -7.18 -6.67 -12.28
CA ASN A 152 -6.84 -6.46 -10.87
C ASN A 152 -5.74 -7.38 -10.34
N LEU A 153 -4.99 -8.02 -11.22
CA LEU A 153 -3.92 -8.94 -10.81
C LEU A 153 -2.77 -8.20 -10.12
N SER A 154 -2.45 -8.59 -8.88
CA SER A 154 -1.39 -7.96 -8.08
C SER A 154 0.02 -8.44 -8.42
N GLY A 155 0.13 -9.64 -9.02
CA GLY A 155 1.41 -10.34 -9.17
C GLY A 155 1.83 -11.13 -7.93
N ILE A 156 1.03 -11.12 -6.86
CA ILE A 156 1.18 -11.96 -5.68
C ILE A 156 0.28 -13.18 -5.84
N THR A 157 0.81 -14.37 -5.56
CA THR A 157 0.08 -15.63 -5.74
C THR A 157 -0.35 -16.24 -4.41
N ASP A 158 -1.38 -17.08 -4.42
CA ASP A 158 -1.66 -18.01 -3.32
C ASP A 158 -0.71 -19.22 -3.34
N LEU A 159 -0.92 -20.15 -2.39
CA LEU A 159 -0.18 -21.42 -2.30
C LEU A 159 -0.33 -22.30 -3.56
N GLY A 160 -1.41 -22.13 -4.32
CA GLY A 160 -1.66 -22.84 -5.57
C GLY A 160 -1.05 -22.16 -6.80
N GLY A 161 -0.32 -21.05 -6.63
CA GLY A 161 0.27 -20.27 -7.72
C GLY A 161 -0.74 -19.39 -8.47
N LYS A 162 -1.98 -19.26 -7.99
CA LYS A 162 -2.98 -18.39 -8.60
C LYS A 162 -2.70 -16.93 -8.22
N ASN A 163 -2.61 -16.05 -9.21
CA ASN A 163 -2.44 -14.62 -8.99
C ASN A 163 -3.71 -14.01 -8.33
N LEU A 164 -3.51 -13.29 -7.24
CA LEU A 164 -4.56 -12.75 -6.39
C LEU A 164 -4.84 -11.27 -6.70
N PRO A 165 -6.09 -10.82 -6.56
CA PRO A 165 -6.39 -9.40 -6.57
C PRO A 165 -5.89 -8.72 -5.28
N PHE A 166 -5.59 -7.42 -5.33
CA PHE A 166 -5.05 -6.67 -4.18
C PHE A 166 -5.80 -6.89 -2.84
N PRO A 167 -7.16 -6.88 -2.78
CA PRO A 167 -7.87 -7.11 -1.52
C PRO A 167 -7.64 -8.49 -0.88
N GLN A 168 -7.18 -9.47 -1.66
CA GLN A 168 -6.83 -10.81 -1.19
C GLN A 168 -5.32 -10.92 -0.96
N ALA A 169 -4.52 -10.43 -1.90
CA ALA A 169 -3.06 -10.46 -1.84
C ALA A 169 -2.50 -9.77 -0.59
N PHE A 170 -3.05 -8.61 -0.22
CA PHE A 170 -2.63 -7.83 0.95
C PHE A 170 -3.22 -8.30 2.28
N ARG A 171 -3.87 -9.47 2.28
CA ARG A 171 -4.29 -10.15 3.51
C ARG A 171 -3.40 -11.32 3.86
N GLN A 172 -2.32 -11.54 3.12
CA GLN A 172 -1.35 -12.57 3.41
C GLN A 172 0.08 -12.02 3.36
N GLN A 173 0.95 -12.56 4.22
CA GLN A 173 2.38 -12.37 4.08
C GLN A 173 2.89 -13.14 2.85
N ARG A 174 3.73 -12.51 2.03
CA ARG A 174 4.16 -13.06 0.74
C ARG A 174 4.93 -14.38 0.83
N GLU A 175 5.71 -14.58 1.89
CA GLU A 175 6.63 -15.73 2.01
C GLU A 175 5.97 -16.92 2.69
N THR A 176 5.18 -16.66 3.74
CA THR A 176 4.59 -17.70 4.60
C THR A 176 3.12 -17.96 4.31
N TYR A 177 2.46 -17.09 3.54
CA TYR A 177 1.02 -17.11 3.28
C TYR A 177 0.14 -16.93 4.54
N LEU A 178 0.75 -16.58 5.67
CA LEU A 178 0.04 -16.31 6.92
C LEU A 178 -0.86 -15.09 6.75
N GLN A 179 -2.07 -15.19 7.30
CA GLN A 179 -3.03 -14.10 7.20
C GLN A 179 -2.60 -12.91 8.05
N LYS A 180 -2.77 -11.70 7.50
CA LYS A 180 -2.48 -10.44 8.19
C LYS A 180 -3.57 -9.40 7.99
N GLY A 181 -3.60 -8.44 8.90
CA GLY A 181 -4.51 -7.30 8.86
C GLY A 181 -4.12 -6.28 7.80
N ILE A 182 -5.10 -5.47 7.41
CA ILE A 182 -4.92 -4.34 6.48
C ILE A 182 -5.48 -3.06 7.10
N ILE A 183 -4.86 -1.92 6.82
CA ILE A 183 -5.36 -0.63 7.28
C ILE A 183 -6.19 0.01 6.18
N LYS A 184 -7.37 0.55 6.53
CA LYS A 184 -8.15 1.43 5.68
C LYS A 184 -7.97 2.87 6.15
N ILE A 185 -7.55 3.75 5.24
CA ILE A 185 -7.40 5.17 5.56
C ILE A 185 -8.76 5.85 5.49
N ILE A 186 -9.13 6.54 6.57
CA ILE A 186 -10.34 7.36 6.67
C ILE A 186 -9.97 8.83 6.90
N ARG A 187 -10.93 9.72 6.63
CA ARG A 187 -10.80 11.16 6.88
C ARG A 187 -10.99 11.50 8.35
#